data_AF-A0AA40F651-F1
#
_entry.id   AF-A0AA40F651-F1
#
_cell.length_a   1.000
_cell.length_b   1.000
_cell.length_c   1.000
_cell.angle_alpha   90.00
_cell.angle_beta   90.00
_cell.angle_gamma   90.00
#
_symmetry.space_group_name_H-M   'P 1'
#
loop_
_entity.id
_entity.type
_entity.pdbx_description
1 polymer ?
#
loop_
_entity_poly.entity_id
_entity_poly.type
_entity_poly.pdbx_seq_one_letter_code
_entity_poly.pdbx_strand_id
1 'polypeptide(L)'
;MPSSESKVPPVLRPTHLGSPRSGGPVANCCCFFLYRPVSHFDGNSTEAAKFTSPRLVPELMSSAPADQVLLVLRNLAMYTEPVADPWFRASSQQDSRGYPAPQSSSMVAGAWFPDDVASGLGCTEQYQFCANGGCTALSGLHNQDSRPLGLSAAQRATYDVLWTSAWAANMFFVLHFLQDRFLLGRRLLHPSLISAPVAPDQWMQEAENLHNISMAVLQRRIVEYANPPDLSIRPGTRTRAFIVAPTTAVERDICYNVKTRNPVYLSFSLARLAAILLAGIMVMVVNVCLPHVVLHLRRRLAAANERSLRKSEAWTCAHMFHLHRAVLEGRSVGPWEPTEDDIPVLHDRCRLLGHVEEVGEAEQDYMMQGYGPASEARLIETGK
;
A
#
# COMPACT_ATOMS: atom_id res chain seq x y z
N MET A 1 -5.19 51.38 -4.39
CA MET A 1 -5.07 49.91 -4.45
C MET A 1 -5.52 49.37 -3.12
N PRO A 2 -6.60 48.57 -3.06
CA PRO A 2 -7.13 48.12 -1.78
C PRO A 2 -6.18 47.07 -1.19
N SER A 3 -5.85 47.25 0.09
CA SER A 3 -5.14 46.29 0.92
C SER A 3 -5.87 44.96 0.91
N SER A 4 -5.24 43.91 0.36
CA SER A 4 -5.75 42.55 0.43
C SER A 4 -5.71 42.11 1.89
N GLU A 5 -6.86 42.15 2.56
CA GLU A 5 -7.07 41.43 3.80
C GLU A 5 -6.77 39.94 3.54
N SER A 6 -5.67 39.47 4.13
CA SER A 6 -5.33 38.05 4.19
C SER A 6 -6.42 37.34 4.97
N LYS A 7 -7.40 36.79 4.25
CA LYS A 7 -8.46 35.94 4.78
C LYS A 7 -7.78 34.75 5.48
N VAL A 8 -7.77 34.77 6.81
CA VAL A 8 -7.21 33.68 7.63
C VAL A 8 -7.96 32.39 7.21
N PRO A 9 -7.26 31.35 6.74
CA PRO A 9 -7.90 30.11 6.35
C PRO A 9 -8.62 29.51 7.58
N PRO A 10 -9.74 28.80 7.36
CA PRO A 10 -10.53 28.25 8.45
C PRO A 10 -9.68 27.35 9.35
N VAL A 11 -9.67 27.66 10.65
CA VAL A 11 -9.16 26.77 11.70
C VAL A 11 -10.04 25.53 11.70
N LEU A 12 -9.50 24.41 11.19
CA LEU A 12 -10.20 23.14 11.24
C LEU A 12 -10.25 22.66 12.69
N ARG A 13 -11.47 22.48 13.21
CA ARG A 13 -11.70 21.81 14.49
C ARG A 13 -11.12 20.41 14.42
N PRO A 14 -10.53 19.91 15.51
CA PRO A 14 -10.01 18.55 15.56
C PRO A 14 -11.07 17.58 15.08
N THR A 15 -10.78 16.87 13.99
CA THR A 15 -11.48 15.65 13.66
C THR A 15 -11.20 14.69 14.80
N HIS A 16 -12.16 14.55 15.71
CA HIS A 16 -12.22 13.43 16.63
C HIS A 16 -12.26 12.15 15.79
N LEU A 17 -11.09 11.61 15.44
CA LEU A 17 -10.96 10.21 15.03
C LEU A 17 -11.59 9.40 16.16
N GLY A 18 -12.65 8.67 15.80
CA GLY A 18 -13.76 8.34 16.69
C GLY A 18 -13.37 7.81 18.07
N SER A 19 -14.13 8.24 19.08
CA SER A 19 -14.12 7.66 20.43
C SER A 19 -14.19 6.12 20.33
N PRO A 20 -13.14 5.39 20.73
CA PRO A 20 -13.21 3.94 20.76
C PRO A 20 -14.18 3.54 21.87
N ARG A 21 -15.25 2.82 21.50
CA ARG A 21 -16.24 2.21 22.41
C ARG A 21 -15.66 1.10 23.33
N SER A 22 -14.35 1.01 23.50
CA SER A 22 -13.73 0.01 24.38
C SER A 22 -12.38 0.49 24.94
N GLY A 23 -12.40 0.85 26.22
CA GLY A 23 -11.34 1.02 27.24
C GLY A 23 -9.84 0.83 26.96
N GLY A 24 -9.33 1.15 25.77
CA GLY A 24 -7.90 1.16 25.45
C GLY A 24 -7.26 2.54 25.65
N PRO A 25 -5.92 2.63 25.68
CA PRO A 25 -5.22 3.90 25.66
C PRO A 25 -5.54 4.67 24.37
N VAL A 26 -5.73 5.99 24.48
CA VAL A 26 -6.04 6.88 23.34
C VAL A 26 -4.91 7.89 23.22
N ALA A 27 -4.29 7.95 22.04
CA ALA A 27 -3.40 9.04 21.66
C ALA A 27 -4.17 9.99 20.74
N ASN A 28 -4.27 11.27 21.12
CA ASN A 28 -4.92 12.30 20.31
C ASN A 28 -3.84 13.24 19.76
N CYS A 29 -3.85 13.45 18.45
CA CYS A 29 -2.92 14.35 17.78
C CYS A 29 -3.72 15.45 17.07
N CYS A 30 -3.34 16.70 17.29
CA CYS A 30 -3.93 17.85 16.61
C CYS A 30 -2.80 18.69 15.99
N CYS A 31 -2.82 18.87 14.68
CA CYS A 31 -1.86 19.73 13.97
C CYS A 31 -2.52 21.02 13.50
N PHE A 32 -1.79 22.13 13.66
CA PHE A 32 -2.21 23.47 13.31
C PHE A 32 -1.21 24.10 12.34
N PHE A 33 -1.72 24.78 11.32
CA PHE A 33 -0.88 25.54 10.41
C PHE A 33 -0.35 26.80 11.10
N LEU A 34 0.97 27.02 11.10
CA LEU A 34 1.57 28.23 11.63
C LEU A 34 1.76 29.25 10.51
N TYR A 35 0.91 30.27 10.50
CA TYR A 35 1.00 31.34 9.53
C TYR A 35 2.05 32.38 9.94
N ARG A 36 3.21 32.39 9.26
CA ARG A 36 3.86 33.62 8.80
C ARG A 36 4.93 33.31 7.74
N PRO A 37 5.00 34.06 6.63
CA PRO A 37 6.12 33.99 5.69
C PRO A 37 7.42 34.34 6.42
N VAL A 38 8.46 33.52 6.24
CA VAL A 38 9.82 33.92 6.56
C VAL A 38 10.28 34.75 5.37
N SER A 39 9.76 35.99 5.31
CA SER A 39 10.17 36.94 4.30
C SER A 39 11.65 37.27 4.51
N HIS A 40 12.46 36.90 3.52
CA HIS A 40 13.87 37.25 3.35
C HIS A 40 14.91 36.39 4.11
N PHE A 41 15.52 35.46 3.37
CA PHE A 41 16.73 34.73 3.76
C PHE A 41 17.95 35.44 3.12
N ASP A 42 18.43 36.53 3.74
CA ASP A 42 19.67 37.15 3.29
C ASP A 42 20.86 36.28 3.72
N GLY A 43 21.43 35.56 2.76
CA GLY A 43 22.51 34.58 2.92
C GLY A 43 23.86 35.13 3.41
N ASN A 44 23.89 36.33 4.00
CA ASN A 44 25.11 36.98 4.50
C ASN A 44 25.08 37.27 6.01
N SER A 45 24.16 36.68 6.75
CA SER A 45 24.06 36.88 8.19
C SER A 45 24.04 35.54 8.93
N THR A 46 24.88 35.42 9.95
CA THR A 46 24.94 34.27 10.86
C THR A 46 23.68 34.28 11.74
N GLU A 47 22.55 33.80 11.20
CA GLU A 47 21.20 34.01 11.76
C GLU A 47 20.55 32.73 12.29
N ALA A 48 21.11 32.20 13.38
CA ALA A 48 20.28 31.48 14.34
C ALA A 48 19.24 32.43 14.98
N ALA A 49 19.53 33.74 15.04
CA ALA A 49 18.73 34.77 15.71
C ALA A 49 17.46 35.25 14.98
N LYS A 50 17.23 34.90 13.70
CA LYS A 50 15.91 35.14 13.06
C LYS A 50 14.93 33.99 13.23
N PHE A 51 15.39 32.83 13.66
CA PHE A 51 14.55 31.72 14.10
C PHE A 51 14.10 31.83 15.57
N THR A 52 14.63 32.79 16.35
CA THR A 52 14.47 32.79 17.83
C THR A 52 13.13 33.27 18.37
N SER A 53 12.15 33.65 17.54
CA SER A 53 10.79 33.87 18.05
C SER A 53 9.73 33.51 17.01
N PRO A 54 9.46 32.21 16.76
CA PRO A 54 8.22 31.85 16.08
C PRO A 54 7.07 32.42 16.92
N ARG A 55 6.30 33.36 16.35
CA ARG A 55 5.08 33.85 16.99
C ARG A 55 4.05 32.75 16.82
N LEU A 56 4.01 31.83 17.78
CA LEU A 56 3.08 30.70 17.76
C LEU A 56 1.66 31.25 17.70
N VAL A 57 0.81 30.63 16.88
CA VAL A 57 -0.61 30.99 16.85
C VAL A 57 -1.22 30.71 18.22
N PRO A 58 -2.15 31.56 18.72
CA PRO A 58 -2.75 31.39 20.04
C PRO A 58 -3.33 29.99 20.27
N GLU A 59 -3.81 29.33 19.21
CA GLU A 59 -4.34 27.98 19.23
C GLU A 59 -3.28 26.92 19.59
N LEU A 60 -2.02 27.14 19.19
CA LEU A 60 -0.89 26.29 19.59
C LEU A 60 -0.48 26.58 21.04
N MET A 61 -0.66 27.81 21.51
CA MET A 61 -0.49 28.20 22.92
C MET A 61 -1.70 27.79 23.79
N SER A 62 -2.41 26.72 23.41
CA SER A 62 -3.56 26.20 24.13
C SER A 62 -3.31 26.14 25.65
N SER A 63 -4.34 26.45 26.45
CA SER A 63 -4.26 26.39 27.91
C SER A 63 -4.10 24.97 28.46
N ALA A 64 -4.29 23.93 27.63
CA ALA A 64 -4.13 22.55 28.03
C ALA A 64 -2.65 22.10 27.89
N PRO A 65 -2.11 21.36 28.87
CA PRO A 65 -0.75 20.83 28.77
C PRO A 65 -0.67 19.87 27.56
N ALA A 66 0.24 20.13 26.62
CA ALA A 66 0.46 19.32 25.44
C ALA A 66 1.94 19.40 25.05
N ASP A 67 2.45 18.36 24.41
CA ASP A 67 3.78 18.44 23.82
C ASP A 67 3.66 19.15 22.47
N GLN A 68 4.49 20.16 22.23
CA GLN A 68 4.45 20.98 21.02
C GLN A 68 5.64 20.64 20.12
N VAL A 69 5.36 20.34 18.85
CA VAL A 69 6.36 20.01 17.84
C VAL A 69 6.25 21.02 16.70
N LEU A 70 7.36 21.70 16.41
CA LEU A 70 7.47 22.59 15.26
C LEU A 70 8.23 21.90 14.13
N LEU A 71 7.56 21.67 13.01
CA LEU A 71 8.14 21.14 11.79
C LEU A 71 8.50 22.31 10.88
N VAL A 72 9.73 22.35 10.40
CA VAL A 72 10.19 23.34 9.41
C VAL A 72 10.54 22.61 8.13
N LEU A 73 9.77 22.86 7.08
CA LEU A 73 10.04 22.36 5.74
C LEU A 73 10.94 23.34 5.02
N ARG A 74 12.13 22.90 4.61
CA ARG A 74 12.96 23.64 3.67
C ARG A 74 12.62 23.23 2.24
N ASN A 75 11.83 24.05 1.56
CA ASN A 75 11.37 23.74 0.22
C ASN A 75 12.28 24.38 -0.85
N LEU A 76 12.92 23.54 -1.66
CA LEU A 76 13.70 23.94 -2.83
C LEU A 76 13.15 23.34 -4.13
N ALA A 77 11.95 22.74 -4.09
CA ALA A 77 11.36 22.12 -5.26
C ALA A 77 10.84 23.18 -6.23
N MET A 78 11.04 22.93 -7.52
CA MET A 78 10.43 23.68 -8.62
C MET A 78 9.20 22.91 -9.10
N TYR A 79 8.05 23.57 -9.17
CA TYR A 79 6.80 22.95 -9.56
C TYR A 79 6.47 23.22 -11.02
N THR A 80 5.86 22.24 -11.70
CA THR A 80 5.41 22.42 -13.09
C THR A 80 4.17 23.31 -13.21
N GLU A 81 3.43 23.49 -12.10
CA GLU A 81 2.19 24.26 -11.99
C GLU A 81 2.15 25.00 -10.64
N PRO A 82 1.34 26.07 -10.50
CA PRO A 82 1.23 26.80 -9.24
C PRO A 82 0.63 25.92 -8.13
N VAL A 83 1.18 26.04 -6.92
CA VAL A 83 0.75 25.28 -5.74
C VAL A 83 0.06 26.20 -4.75
N ALA A 84 -1.20 25.90 -4.46
CA ALA A 84 -2.04 26.66 -3.52
C ALA A 84 -1.94 26.16 -2.06
N ASP A 85 -1.28 25.03 -1.81
CA ASP A 85 -1.07 24.48 -0.47
C ASP A 85 -0.28 25.48 0.41
N PRO A 86 -0.75 25.82 1.62
CA PRO A 86 -0.07 26.79 2.48
C PRO A 86 1.35 26.40 2.90
N TRP A 87 1.66 25.11 3.02
CA TRP A 87 2.97 24.62 3.47
C TRP A 87 3.96 24.47 2.31
N PHE A 88 3.47 24.08 1.13
CA PHE A 88 4.25 23.91 -0.10
C PHE A 88 4.10 25.06 -1.11
N ARG A 89 3.53 26.19 -0.68
CA ARG A 89 3.05 27.27 -1.54
C ARG A 89 4.08 27.71 -2.58
N ALA A 90 3.67 27.73 -3.84
CA ALA A 90 4.50 28.15 -4.97
C ALA A 90 3.63 28.91 -5.98
N SER A 91 3.72 30.24 -5.95
CA SER A 91 2.90 31.15 -6.77
C SER A 91 3.72 32.13 -7.61
N SER A 92 5.05 32.04 -7.55
CA SER A 92 5.96 32.89 -8.33
C SER A 92 6.76 32.06 -9.34
N GLN A 93 6.94 32.58 -10.56
CA GLN A 93 7.90 32.03 -11.55
C GLN A 93 9.31 32.64 -11.43
N GLN A 94 9.53 33.45 -10.40
CA GLN A 94 10.85 33.96 -10.01
C GLN A 94 11.32 33.20 -8.78
N ASP A 95 12.62 32.89 -8.70
CA ASP A 95 13.18 32.26 -7.51
C ASP A 95 13.12 33.22 -6.30
N SER A 96 13.35 32.70 -5.10
CA SER A 96 13.31 33.48 -3.84
C SER A 96 14.35 34.60 -3.75
N ARG A 97 15.28 34.70 -4.72
CA ARG A 97 16.28 35.76 -4.86
C ARG A 97 15.90 36.77 -5.96
N GLY A 98 14.74 36.61 -6.58
CA GLY A 98 14.24 37.46 -7.66
C GLY A 98 14.86 37.15 -9.03
N TYR A 99 15.60 36.05 -9.17
CA TYR A 99 16.11 35.64 -10.48
C TYR A 99 14.99 34.98 -11.30
N PRO A 100 14.77 35.43 -12.54
CA PRO A 100 13.81 34.79 -13.42
C PRO A 100 14.26 33.36 -13.75
N ALA A 101 13.31 32.44 -13.94
CA ALA A 101 13.59 31.12 -14.47
C ALA A 101 14.41 31.22 -15.76
N PRO A 102 15.50 30.43 -15.92
CA PRO A 102 16.29 30.45 -17.14
C PRO A 102 15.42 30.08 -18.34
N GLN A 103 15.17 31.07 -19.22
CA GLN A 103 14.31 30.91 -20.40
C GLN A 103 14.92 29.97 -21.45
N SER A 104 16.20 29.62 -21.34
CA SER A 104 16.96 28.91 -22.37
C SER A 104 17.01 27.39 -22.22
N SER A 105 16.49 26.81 -21.12
CA SER A 105 16.35 25.36 -20.95
C SER A 105 14.89 24.96 -20.97
N SER A 106 14.47 24.17 -21.96
CA SER A 106 13.09 23.72 -22.13
C SER A 106 12.52 22.96 -20.92
N MET A 107 13.38 22.41 -20.05
CA MET A 107 12.97 21.72 -18.82
C MET A 107 12.57 22.65 -17.66
N VAL A 108 12.96 23.93 -17.68
CA VAL A 108 12.75 24.87 -16.54
C VAL A 108 11.95 26.11 -16.97
N ALA A 109 11.70 26.28 -18.27
CA ALA A 109 10.88 27.38 -18.77
C ALA A 109 9.45 27.28 -18.22
N GLY A 110 9.09 28.24 -17.35
CA GLY A 110 7.76 28.32 -16.74
C GLY A 110 7.59 27.58 -15.40
N ALA A 111 8.67 27.13 -14.76
CA ALA A 111 8.61 26.52 -13.44
C ALA A 111 8.16 27.52 -12.36
N TRP A 112 7.44 27.02 -11.35
CA TRP A 112 6.98 27.77 -10.18
C TRP A 112 7.88 27.48 -9.00
N PHE A 113 8.37 28.53 -8.35
CA PHE A 113 9.24 28.44 -7.19
C PHE A 113 8.42 28.59 -5.90
N PRO A 114 8.88 27.99 -4.79
CA PRO A 114 8.27 28.16 -3.49
C PRO A 114 8.30 29.64 -3.09
N ASP A 115 7.18 30.13 -2.56
CA ASP A 115 7.07 31.52 -2.10
C ASP A 115 8.00 31.78 -0.90
N ASP A 116 8.18 30.77 -0.05
CA ASP A 116 9.07 30.79 1.10
C ASP A 116 10.07 29.62 1.02
N VAL A 117 11.36 29.88 1.30
CA VAL A 117 12.40 28.84 1.36
C VAL A 117 12.21 27.91 2.55
N ALA A 118 11.55 28.41 3.61
CA ALA A 118 11.25 27.67 4.82
C ALA A 118 9.83 27.98 5.30
N SER A 119 9.03 26.93 5.50
CA SER A 119 7.64 27.03 5.98
C SER A 119 7.42 26.14 7.20
N GLY A 120 6.64 26.62 8.16
CA GLY A 120 6.44 25.98 9.47
C GLY A 120 5.07 25.31 9.61
N LEU A 121 5.03 24.11 10.20
CA LEU A 121 3.82 23.42 10.64
C LEU A 121 3.95 23.13 12.15
N GLY A 122 2.97 23.52 12.95
CA GLY A 122 2.98 23.30 14.39
C GLY A 122 2.02 22.18 14.77
N CYS A 123 2.49 21.14 15.45
CA CYS A 123 1.65 20.06 15.95
C CYS A 123 1.64 20.02 17.47
N THR A 124 0.49 19.65 18.03
CA THR A 124 0.30 19.35 19.44
C THR A 124 -0.01 17.88 19.62
N GLU A 125 0.76 17.21 20.48
CA GLU A 125 0.57 15.82 20.84
C GLU A 125 0.06 15.72 22.28
N GLN A 126 -0.98 14.91 22.47
CA GLN A 126 -1.55 14.63 23.78
C GLN A 126 -1.83 13.15 23.94
N TYR A 127 -1.61 12.67 25.16
CA TYR A 127 -1.71 11.27 25.52
C TYR A 127 -2.72 11.09 26.64
N GLN A 128 -3.40 9.95 26.65
CA GLN A 128 -4.28 9.54 27.73
C GLN A 128 -4.17 8.04 27.93
N PHE A 129 -3.89 7.64 29.17
CA PHE A 129 -3.81 6.25 29.57
C PHE A 129 -5.03 5.90 30.42
N CYS A 130 -5.68 4.78 30.10
CA CYS A 130 -6.92 4.34 30.75
C CYS A 130 -6.74 2.96 31.40
N ALA A 131 -7.28 2.80 32.61
CA ALA A 131 -7.33 1.54 33.34
C ALA A 131 -8.49 1.55 34.35
N ASN A 132 -9.10 0.37 34.58
CA ASN A 132 -10.13 0.17 35.61
C ASN A 132 -11.33 1.15 35.53
N GLY A 133 -11.69 1.63 34.33
CA GLY A 133 -12.76 2.60 34.13
C GLY A 133 -12.38 4.06 34.40
N GLY A 134 -11.14 4.35 34.79
CA GLY A 134 -10.57 5.69 34.89
C GLY A 134 -9.51 5.96 33.82
N CYS A 135 -9.27 7.24 33.53
CA CYS A 135 -8.22 7.67 32.61
C CYS A 135 -7.41 8.80 33.22
N THR A 136 -6.15 8.94 32.81
CA THR A 136 -5.34 10.11 33.11
C THR A 136 -5.94 11.36 32.45
N ALA A 137 -5.56 12.54 32.93
CA ALA A 137 -5.86 13.76 32.22
C ALA A 137 -5.16 13.74 30.85
N LEU A 138 -5.82 14.28 29.83
CA LEU A 138 -5.20 14.48 28.52
C LEU A 138 -4.07 15.51 28.68
N SER A 139 -2.83 15.08 28.50
CA SER A 139 -1.66 15.96 28.64
C SER A 139 -0.52 15.54 27.71
N GLY A 140 0.52 16.38 27.58
CA GLY A 140 1.77 15.99 26.95
C GLY A 140 2.35 14.73 27.60
N LEU A 141 3.12 13.95 26.85
CA LEU A 141 3.61 12.64 27.29
C LEU A 141 4.29 12.80 28.63
N HIS A 142 5.33 13.62 28.75
CA HIS A 142 6.13 13.79 29.96
C HIS A 142 5.37 14.27 31.22
N ASN A 143 4.14 14.76 31.06
CA ASN A 143 3.30 15.25 32.16
C ASN A 143 2.25 14.23 32.62
N GLN A 144 2.34 12.97 32.16
CA GLN A 144 1.40 11.93 32.55
C GLN A 144 1.74 11.37 33.94
N ASP A 145 0.72 11.32 34.80
CA ASP A 145 0.80 10.68 36.10
C ASP A 145 -0.08 9.44 36.13
N SER A 146 0.51 8.25 36.34
CA SER A 146 -0.25 7.00 36.42
C SER A 146 -0.80 6.71 37.82
N ARG A 147 -0.40 7.47 38.86
CA ARG A 147 -0.88 7.31 40.24
C ARG A 147 -2.41 7.33 40.39
N PRO A 148 -3.17 8.21 39.70
CA PRO A 148 -4.63 8.24 39.79
C PRO A 148 -5.33 6.98 39.29
N LEU A 149 -4.66 6.15 38.47
CA LEU A 149 -5.27 4.97 37.87
C LEU A 149 -5.36 3.76 38.82
N GLY A 150 -4.70 3.81 39.99
CA GLY A 150 -4.73 2.71 40.96
C GLY A 150 -4.22 1.38 40.38
N LEU A 151 -3.17 1.43 39.57
CA LEU A 151 -2.68 0.27 38.80
C LEU A 151 -2.17 -0.85 39.72
N SER A 152 -2.57 -2.09 39.43
CA SER A 152 -1.93 -3.30 39.98
C SER A 152 -0.49 -3.44 39.50
N ALA A 153 0.31 -4.34 40.11
CA ALA A 153 1.70 -4.57 39.69
C ALA A 153 1.80 -4.95 38.20
N ALA A 154 0.89 -5.82 37.71
CA ALA A 154 0.83 -6.20 36.31
C ALA A 154 0.40 -5.04 35.40
N GLN A 155 -0.60 -4.27 35.82
CA GLN A 155 -1.06 -3.11 35.06
C GLN A 155 0.01 -2.01 34.98
N ARG A 156 0.80 -1.83 36.05
CA ARG A 156 1.92 -0.88 36.08
C ARG A 156 3.02 -1.28 35.12
N ALA A 157 3.43 -2.55 35.11
CA ALA A 157 4.42 -3.02 34.16
C ALA A 157 3.91 -2.89 32.70
N THR A 158 2.62 -3.15 32.44
CA THR A 158 2.02 -2.88 31.11
C THR A 158 2.03 -1.38 30.77
N TYR A 159 1.70 -0.52 31.75
CA TYR A 159 1.78 0.93 31.58
C TYR A 159 3.21 1.37 31.22
N ASP A 160 4.24 0.84 31.88
CA ASP A 160 5.64 1.19 31.60
C ASP A 160 6.03 0.81 30.16
N VAL A 161 5.57 -0.35 29.65
CA VAL A 161 5.75 -0.76 28.24
C VAL A 161 5.01 0.17 27.29
N LEU A 162 3.76 0.53 27.58
CA LEU A 162 2.97 1.43 26.74
C LEU A 162 3.56 2.84 26.72
N TRP A 163 4.01 3.34 27.87
CA TRP A 163 4.67 4.62 28.02
C TRP A 163 5.97 4.71 27.22
N THR A 164 6.86 3.72 27.39
CA THR A 164 8.13 3.67 26.63
C THR A 164 7.89 3.51 25.13
N SER A 165 6.85 2.76 24.74
CA SER A 165 6.44 2.65 23.33
C SER A 165 5.89 3.98 22.79
N ALA A 166 5.07 4.70 23.58
CA ALA A 166 4.55 6.02 23.23
C ALA A 166 5.66 7.07 23.10
N TRP A 167 6.65 7.02 23.99
CA TRP A 167 7.84 7.86 23.90
C TRP A 167 8.61 7.63 22.60
N ALA A 168 8.83 6.37 22.21
CA ALA A 168 9.48 6.05 20.94
C ALA A 168 8.63 6.39 19.70
N ALA A 169 7.31 6.50 19.86
CA ALA A 169 6.35 6.86 18.82
C ALA A 169 6.03 8.36 18.74
N ASN A 170 6.62 9.16 19.64
CA ASN A 170 6.45 10.61 19.64
C ASN A 170 6.91 11.22 18.30
N MET A 171 6.19 12.23 17.79
CA MET A 171 6.49 12.85 16.49
C MET A 171 7.93 13.31 16.39
N PHE A 172 8.54 13.83 17.47
CA PHE A 172 9.94 14.24 17.46
C PHE A 172 10.88 13.12 17.01
N PHE A 173 10.73 11.91 17.57
CA PHE A 173 11.56 10.77 17.19
C PHE A 173 11.25 10.28 15.79
N VAL A 174 9.98 10.24 15.41
CA VAL A 174 9.57 9.85 14.06
C VAL A 174 10.21 10.77 13.01
N LEU A 175 10.16 12.08 13.22
CA LEU A 175 10.78 13.09 12.36
C LEU A 175 12.31 12.97 12.37
N HIS A 176 12.92 12.77 13.54
CA HIS A 176 14.36 12.62 13.66
C HIS A 176 14.89 11.41 12.86
N PHE A 177 14.18 10.28 12.87
CA PHE A 177 14.63 9.07 12.16
C PHE A 177 14.23 9.03 10.69
N LEU A 178 13.04 9.51 10.33
CA LEU A 178 12.56 9.47 8.94
C LEU A 178 13.01 10.66 8.11
N GLN A 179 13.35 11.79 8.73
CA GLN A 179 13.79 13.01 8.05
C GLN A 179 12.79 13.45 6.98
N ASP A 180 13.19 13.53 5.71
CA ASP A 180 12.33 13.92 4.59
C ASP A 180 11.46 12.77 4.04
N ARG A 181 11.66 11.53 4.51
CA ARG A 181 11.01 10.34 3.96
C ARG A 181 9.56 10.16 4.42
N PHE A 182 9.12 10.89 5.45
CA PHE A 182 7.71 10.86 5.85
C PHE A 182 6.83 11.68 4.88
N LEU A 183 7.41 12.61 4.12
CA LEU A 183 6.65 13.48 3.23
C LEU A 183 6.09 12.67 2.04
N LEU A 184 4.77 12.65 1.89
CA LEU A 184 4.08 12.10 0.73
C LEU A 184 4.46 12.88 -0.54
N GLY A 185 4.58 14.21 -0.44
CA GLY A 185 4.98 15.10 -1.54
C GLY A 185 6.37 14.77 -2.11
N ARG A 186 7.26 14.16 -1.33
CA ARG A 186 8.57 13.70 -1.81
C ARG A 186 8.46 12.69 -2.95
N ARG A 187 7.37 11.91 -3.02
CA ARG A 187 7.17 10.92 -4.09
C ARG A 187 6.98 11.57 -5.47
N LEU A 188 6.57 12.83 -5.50
CA LEU A 188 6.39 13.61 -6.72
C LEU A 188 7.70 14.33 -7.14
N LEU A 189 8.70 14.33 -6.27
CA LEU A 189 9.95 15.03 -6.48
C LEU A 189 10.93 14.20 -7.31
N HIS A 190 11.30 14.73 -8.47
CA HIS A 190 12.37 14.20 -9.31
C HIS A 190 13.75 14.54 -8.68
N PRO A 191 14.80 13.72 -8.89
CA PRO A 191 16.15 14.01 -8.39
C PRO A 191 16.72 15.38 -8.79
N SER A 192 16.23 16.00 -9.87
CA SER A 192 16.60 17.35 -10.30
C SER A 192 15.84 18.48 -9.57
N LEU A 193 15.19 18.17 -8.44
CA LEU A 193 14.34 19.09 -7.67
C LEU A 193 13.11 19.62 -8.41
N ILE A 194 12.67 18.95 -9.48
CA ILE A 194 11.44 19.28 -10.19
C ILE A 194 10.32 18.40 -9.63
N SER A 195 9.16 18.96 -9.31
CA SER A 195 8.00 18.26 -8.77
C SER A 195 6.76 18.53 -9.61
N ALA A 196 5.89 17.54 -9.72
CA ALA A 196 4.49 17.78 -10.07
C ALA A 196 3.83 18.66 -8.99
N PRO A 197 2.76 19.43 -9.31
CA PRO A 197 2.01 20.18 -8.30
C PRO A 197 1.47 19.24 -7.23
N VAL A 198 1.48 19.70 -5.99
CA VAL A 198 0.83 19.02 -4.86
C VAL A 198 -0.62 19.48 -4.74
N ALA A 199 -1.45 18.64 -4.09
CA ALA A 199 -2.83 19.00 -3.80
C ALA A 199 -2.92 20.23 -2.88
N PRO A 200 -3.98 21.04 -2.94
CA PRO A 200 -4.13 22.25 -2.11
C PRO A 200 -4.27 21.96 -0.60
N ASP A 201 -4.60 20.72 -0.25
CA ASP A 201 -4.73 20.18 1.10
C ASP A 201 -3.59 19.21 1.47
N GLN A 202 -2.47 19.23 0.73
CA GLN A 202 -1.34 18.33 0.92
C GLN A 202 -0.84 18.36 2.36
N TRP A 203 -0.71 19.54 2.99
CA TRP A 203 -0.25 19.66 4.38
C TRP A 203 -1.10 18.87 5.38
N MET A 204 -2.40 18.71 5.11
CA MET A 204 -3.30 17.90 5.95
C MET A 204 -3.00 16.42 5.79
N GLN A 205 -2.81 15.98 4.54
CA GLN A 205 -2.44 14.60 4.22
C GLN A 205 -1.06 14.25 4.81
N GLU A 206 -0.14 15.20 4.84
CA GLU A 206 1.17 15.02 5.49
C GLU A 206 1.04 14.87 7.01
N ALA A 207 0.21 15.70 7.66
CA ALA A 207 -0.06 15.59 9.08
C ALA A 207 -0.74 14.26 9.44
N GLU A 208 -1.71 13.82 8.63
CA GLU A 208 -2.38 12.53 8.79
C GLU A 208 -1.39 11.36 8.61
N ASN A 209 -0.55 11.43 7.57
CA ASN A 209 0.46 10.42 7.33
C ASN A 209 1.48 10.34 8.49
N LEU A 210 1.91 11.49 9.01
CA LEU A 210 2.81 11.54 10.17
C LEU A 210 2.15 10.89 11.41
N HIS A 211 0.87 11.18 11.68
CA HIS A 211 0.12 10.53 12.75
C HIS A 211 -0.01 9.01 12.54
N ASN A 212 -0.33 8.57 11.32
CA ASN A 212 -0.44 7.15 10.97
C ASN A 212 0.90 6.41 11.16
N ILE A 213 2.01 7.06 10.80
CA ILE A 213 3.36 6.54 11.05
C ILE A 213 3.61 6.42 12.56
N SER A 214 3.33 7.48 13.35
CA SER A 214 3.48 7.44 14.81
C SER A 214 2.68 6.30 15.43
N MET A 215 1.43 6.09 14.99
CA MET A 215 0.59 4.97 15.47
C MET A 215 1.14 3.60 15.06
N ALA A 216 1.66 3.46 13.84
CA ALA A 216 2.31 2.24 13.40
C ALA A 216 3.59 1.95 14.21
N VAL A 217 4.38 2.99 14.54
CA VAL A 217 5.55 2.88 15.42
C VAL A 217 5.12 2.45 16.82
N LEU A 218 4.06 3.03 17.38
CA LEU A 218 3.52 2.64 18.69
C LEU A 218 3.16 1.15 18.73
N GLN A 219 2.39 0.68 17.75
CA GLN A 219 2.00 -0.73 17.64
C GLN A 219 3.22 -1.66 17.51
N ARG A 220 4.21 -1.25 16.71
CA ARG A 220 5.43 -2.02 16.50
C ARG A 220 6.31 -2.06 17.74
N ARG A 221 6.42 -0.96 18.48
CA ARG A 221 7.29 -0.86 19.66
C ARG A 221 6.85 -1.78 20.80
N ILE A 222 5.55 -1.95 20.98
CA ILE A 222 5.00 -2.90 21.96
C ILE A 222 5.44 -4.34 21.62
N VAL A 223 5.47 -4.70 20.35
CA VAL A 223 5.93 -6.03 19.87
C VAL A 223 7.45 -6.16 20.03
N GLU A 224 8.21 -5.13 19.66
CA GLU A 224 9.67 -5.12 19.78
C GLU A 224 10.15 -5.15 21.23
N TYR A 225 9.33 -4.72 22.20
CA TYR A 225 9.64 -4.88 23.62
C TYR A 225 9.82 -6.35 24.00
N ALA A 226 8.92 -7.23 23.54
CA ALA A 226 8.99 -8.66 23.84
C ALA A 226 9.97 -9.42 22.93
N ASN A 227 10.16 -8.96 21.69
CA ASN A 227 11.07 -9.59 20.73
C ASN A 227 11.87 -8.53 19.95
N PRO A 228 12.91 -7.95 20.57
CA PRO A 228 13.70 -6.91 19.92
C PRO A 228 14.53 -7.48 18.76
N PRO A 229 14.71 -6.74 17.66
CA PRO A 229 15.51 -7.19 16.53
C PRO A 229 17.00 -7.30 16.92
N ASP A 230 17.66 -8.35 16.42
CA ASP A 230 19.10 -8.55 16.54
C ASP A 230 19.82 -7.86 15.38
N LEU A 231 20.33 -6.64 15.63
CA LEU A 231 21.00 -5.80 14.64
C LEU A 231 22.48 -5.68 15.02
N SER A 232 23.36 -5.76 14.02
CA SER A 232 24.78 -5.47 14.19
C SER A 232 24.99 -3.96 14.14
N ILE A 233 25.26 -3.33 15.29
CA ILE A 233 25.52 -1.88 15.37
C ILE A 233 26.93 -1.58 14.84
N ARG A 234 27.90 -2.43 15.21
CA ARG A 234 29.30 -2.37 14.83
C ARG A 234 29.85 -3.78 14.62
N PRO A 235 30.95 -3.97 13.87
CA PRO A 235 31.60 -5.26 13.76
C PRO A 235 31.85 -5.86 15.15
N GLY A 236 31.27 -7.03 15.43
CA GLY A 236 31.39 -7.72 16.73
C GLY A 236 30.44 -7.24 17.83
N THR A 237 29.59 -6.22 17.60
CA THR A 237 28.62 -5.74 18.60
C THR A 237 27.20 -5.81 18.07
N ARG A 238 26.37 -6.63 18.73
CA ARG A 238 24.96 -6.82 18.40
C ARG A 238 24.05 -6.15 19.43
N THR A 239 22.86 -5.69 19.00
CA THR A 239 21.85 -5.10 19.89
C THR A 239 21.44 -6.02 21.03
N ARG A 240 21.48 -7.34 20.81
CA ARG A 240 21.16 -8.34 21.85
C ARG A 240 22.02 -8.22 23.11
N ALA A 241 23.25 -7.73 22.99
CA ALA A 241 24.12 -7.54 24.15
C ALA A 241 23.65 -6.42 25.09
N PHE A 242 22.76 -5.54 24.62
CA PHE A 242 22.23 -4.39 25.38
C PHE A 242 20.77 -4.59 25.81
N ILE A 243 20.19 -5.78 25.59
CA ILE A 243 18.84 -6.07 26.06
C ILE A 243 18.90 -6.29 27.57
N VAL A 244 18.18 -5.47 28.32
CA VAL A 244 17.96 -5.69 29.74
C VAL A 244 16.84 -6.72 29.90
N ALA A 245 17.20 -7.91 30.38
CA ALA A 245 16.23 -8.98 30.62
C ALA A 245 15.29 -8.62 31.78
N PRO A 246 14.01 -9.04 31.73
CA PRO A 246 13.05 -8.78 32.80
C PRO A 246 13.51 -9.41 34.12
N THR A 247 13.57 -8.59 35.17
CA THR A 247 14.07 -9.02 36.49
C THR A 247 12.93 -9.53 37.37
N THR A 248 11.75 -8.91 37.25
CA THR A 248 10.58 -9.24 38.06
C THR A 248 9.76 -10.38 37.44
N ALA A 249 9.05 -11.14 38.28
CA ALA A 249 8.16 -12.21 37.81
C ALA A 249 7.02 -11.68 36.94
N VAL A 250 6.54 -10.46 37.23
CA VAL A 250 5.46 -9.80 36.50
C VAL A 250 5.89 -9.37 35.10
N GLU A 251 7.08 -8.78 34.94
CA GLU A 251 7.62 -8.45 33.61
C GLU A 251 7.82 -9.69 32.75
N ARG A 252 8.29 -10.80 33.35
CA ARG A 252 8.42 -12.08 32.65
C ARG A 252 7.07 -12.59 32.14
N ASP A 253 6.03 -12.51 32.96
CA ASP A 253 4.69 -12.90 32.58
C ASP A 253 4.17 -12.07 31.39
N ILE A 254 4.37 -10.75 31.41
CA ILE A 254 4.03 -9.88 30.26
C ILE A 254 4.78 -10.33 29.00
N CYS A 255 6.08 -10.62 29.10
CA CYS A 255 6.87 -11.07 27.95
C CYS A 255 6.34 -12.38 27.34
N TYR A 256 5.86 -13.33 28.16
CA TYR A 256 5.26 -14.58 27.68
C TYR A 256 3.88 -14.39 27.05
N ASN A 257 3.15 -13.37 27.50
CA ASN A 257 1.80 -13.08 27.03
C ASN A 257 1.77 -12.24 25.74
N VAL A 258 2.85 -11.53 25.40
CA VAL A 258 2.99 -10.81 24.12
C VAL A 258 3.32 -11.81 23.00
N LYS A 259 2.30 -12.20 22.25
CA LYS A 259 2.44 -13.10 21.10
C LYS A 259 2.66 -12.29 19.83
N THR A 260 3.76 -12.59 19.14
CA THR A 260 4.14 -11.94 17.88
C THR A 260 4.18 -12.98 16.77
N ARG A 261 3.84 -12.55 15.53
CA ARG A 261 3.94 -13.44 14.37
C ARG A 261 5.41 -13.63 14.03
N ASN A 262 5.92 -14.85 14.16
CA ASN A 262 7.27 -15.16 13.72
C ASN A 262 7.30 -15.25 12.18
N PRO A 263 8.13 -14.48 11.46
CA PRO A 263 8.20 -14.54 10.01
C PRO A 263 8.81 -15.85 9.50
N VAL A 264 9.59 -16.56 10.32
CA VAL A 264 10.25 -17.83 9.96
C VAL A 264 9.28 -19.01 10.06
N TYR A 265 8.30 -18.94 10.96
CA TYR A 265 7.33 -20.00 11.18
C TYR A 265 5.91 -19.51 10.85
N LEU A 266 5.38 -19.95 9.71
CA LEU A 266 3.99 -19.67 9.33
C LEU A 266 3.06 -20.60 10.09
N SER A 267 2.28 -20.04 11.04
CA SER A 267 1.19 -20.77 11.69
C SER A 267 0.00 -20.88 10.74
N PHE A 268 0.00 -21.88 9.86
CA PHE A 268 -1.18 -22.22 9.08
C PHE A 268 -2.17 -23.01 9.96
N SER A 269 -3.45 -22.65 9.89
CA SER A 269 -4.49 -23.50 10.44
C SER A 269 -4.59 -24.74 9.57
N LEU A 270 -4.06 -25.86 10.07
CA LEU A 270 -4.11 -27.17 9.39
C LEU A 270 -5.54 -27.52 8.97
N ALA A 271 -6.54 -27.15 9.77
CA ALA A 271 -7.95 -27.34 9.45
C ALA A 271 -8.38 -26.59 8.17
N ARG A 272 -7.98 -25.32 8.01
CA ARG A 272 -8.30 -24.54 6.80
C ARG A 272 -7.57 -25.07 5.56
N LEU A 273 -6.31 -25.46 5.72
CA LEU A 273 -5.54 -26.06 4.62
C LEU A 273 -6.15 -27.40 4.19
N ALA A 274 -6.54 -28.25 5.16
CA ALA A 274 -7.22 -29.51 4.91
C ALA A 274 -8.58 -29.29 4.24
N ALA A 275 -9.35 -28.29 4.66
CA ALA A 275 -10.65 -27.98 4.05
C ALA A 275 -10.53 -27.61 2.55
N ILE A 276 -9.55 -26.75 2.20
CA ILE A 276 -9.31 -26.38 0.79
C ILE A 276 -8.86 -27.61 -0.01
N LEU A 277 -7.99 -28.44 0.55
CA LEU A 277 -7.48 -29.63 -0.12
C LEU A 277 -8.59 -30.68 -0.34
N LEU A 278 -9.41 -30.95 0.69
CA LEU A 278 -10.56 -31.85 0.58
C LEU A 278 -11.61 -31.35 -0.40
N ALA A 279 -11.91 -30.04 -0.39
CA ALA A 279 -12.82 -29.44 -1.35
C ALA A 279 -12.31 -29.56 -2.79
N GLY A 280 -11.01 -29.33 -3.02
CA GLY A 280 -10.37 -29.52 -4.33
C GLY A 280 -10.44 -30.97 -4.81
N ILE A 281 -10.11 -31.93 -3.93
CA ILE A 281 -10.22 -33.37 -4.24
C ILE A 281 -11.68 -33.74 -4.56
N MET A 282 -12.65 -33.24 -3.79
CA MET A 282 -14.07 -33.51 -4.05
C MET A 282 -14.50 -33.01 -5.42
N VAL A 283 -14.10 -31.80 -5.82
CA VAL A 283 -14.40 -31.26 -7.16
C VAL A 283 -13.78 -32.12 -8.25
N MET A 284 -12.52 -32.55 -8.09
CA MET A 284 -11.86 -33.44 -9.04
C MET A 284 -12.59 -34.80 -9.15
N VAL A 285 -12.94 -35.42 -8.03
CA VAL A 285 -13.68 -36.68 -7.99
C VAL A 285 -15.05 -36.53 -8.64
N VAL A 286 -15.79 -35.46 -8.34
CA VAL A 286 -17.08 -35.19 -8.99
C VAL A 286 -16.90 -35.05 -10.49
N ASN A 287 -15.89 -34.32 -10.97
CA ASN A 287 -15.65 -34.14 -12.40
C ASN A 287 -15.32 -35.46 -13.12
N VAL A 288 -14.53 -36.34 -12.49
CA VAL A 288 -14.17 -37.66 -13.06
C VAL A 288 -15.34 -38.64 -12.99
N CYS A 289 -16.08 -38.66 -11.88
CA CYS A 289 -17.18 -39.62 -11.69
C CYS A 289 -18.47 -39.20 -12.42
N LEU A 290 -18.72 -37.90 -12.63
CA LEU A 290 -19.96 -37.40 -13.21
C LEU A 290 -20.25 -38.00 -14.59
N PRO A 291 -19.30 -38.11 -15.54
CA PRO A 291 -19.52 -38.82 -16.79
C PRO A 291 -19.93 -40.29 -16.59
N HIS A 292 -19.23 -41.03 -15.73
CA HIS A 292 -19.55 -42.43 -15.46
C HIS A 292 -20.92 -42.61 -14.80
N VAL A 293 -21.26 -41.77 -13.84
CA VAL A 293 -22.56 -41.80 -13.14
C VAL A 293 -23.69 -41.43 -14.10
N VAL A 294 -23.52 -40.38 -14.91
CA VAL A 294 -24.51 -39.97 -15.92
C VAL A 294 -24.71 -41.07 -16.96
N LEU A 295 -23.63 -41.69 -17.45
CA LEU A 295 -23.72 -42.81 -18.39
C LEU A 295 -24.40 -44.03 -17.75
N HIS A 296 -24.05 -44.39 -16.51
CA HIS A 296 -24.65 -45.53 -15.82
C HIS A 296 -26.14 -45.31 -15.52
N LEU A 297 -26.50 -44.13 -14.99
CA LEU A 297 -27.88 -43.78 -14.68
C LEU A 297 -28.72 -43.70 -15.97
N ARG A 298 -28.16 -43.13 -17.04
CA ARG A 298 -28.82 -43.13 -18.35
C ARG A 298 -28.98 -44.53 -18.90
N ARG A 299 -27.98 -45.42 -18.83
CA ARG A 299 -28.13 -46.82 -19.28
C ARG A 299 -29.26 -47.54 -18.52
N ARG A 300 -29.41 -47.28 -17.21
CA ARG A 300 -30.52 -47.86 -16.43
C ARG A 300 -31.89 -47.26 -16.75
N LEU A 301 -31.97 -45.95 -17.01
CA LEU A 301 -33.24 -45.27 -17.32
C LEU A 301 -33.64 -45.35 -18.81
N ALA A 302 -32.67 -45.50 -19.72
CA ALA A 302 -32.87 -45.57 -21.17
C ALA A 302 -33.42 -46.92 -21.64
N ALA A 303 -33.41 -47.94 -20.79
CA ALA A 303 -34.22 -49.14 -21.00
C ALA A 303 -35.72 -48.83 -21.16
N ALA A 304 -36.16 -47.60 -20.83
CA ALA A 304 -37.53 -47.13 -21.00
C ALA A 304 -37.72 -46.01 -22.07
N ASN A 305 -36.67 -45.47 -22.72
CA ASN A 305 -36.82 -44.33 -23.65
C ASN A 305 -35.69 -44.19 -24.69
N GLU A 306 -35.96 -44.55 -25.95
CA GLU A 306 -35.04 -44.47 -27.11
C GLU A 306 -34.51 -43.04 -27.39
N ARG A 307 -35.29 -42.02 -27.05
CA ARG A 307 -34.96 -40.61 -27.31
C ARG A 307 -33.74 -40.12 -26.50
N SER A 308 -33.43 -40.79 -25.40
CA SER A 308 -32.31 -40.44 -24.50
C SER A 308 -30.96 -40.97 -25.00
N LEU A 309 -30.95 -42.10 -25.72
CA LEU A 309 -29.76 -42.71 -26.34
C LEU A 309 -29.20 -41.83 -27.47
N ARG A 310 -30.05 -41.35 -28.38
CA ARG A 310 -29.65 -40.45 -29.49
C ARG A 310 -29.00 -39.15 -29.02
N LYS A 311 -29.42 -38.61 -27.88
CA LYS A 311 -28.76 -37.42 -27.30
C LYS A 311 -27.38 -37.79 -26.74
N SER A 312 -27.20 -38.96 -26.15
CA SER A 312 -25.89 -39.39 -25.65
C SER A 312 -24.88 -39.56 -26.78
N GLU A 313 -25.29 -40.16 -27.89
CA GLU A 313 -24.45 -40.30 -29.09
C GLU A 313 -24.02 -38.93 -29.64
N ALA A 314 -24.92 -37.93 -29.64
CA ALA A 314 -24.57 -36.57 -30.04
C ALA A 314 -23.52 -35.91 -29.13
N TRP A 315 -23.54 -36.20 -27.82
CA TRP A 315 -22.51 -35.72 -26.88
C TRP A 315 -21.16 -36.41 -27.10
N THR A 316 -21.15 -37.71 -27.41
CA THR A 316 -19.94 -38.45 -27.79
C THR A 316 -19.38 -37.93 -29.12
N CYS A 317 -20.22 -37.65 -30.11
CA CYS A 317 -19.81 -37.06 -31.39
C CYS A 317 -19.24 -35.64 -31.26
N ALA A 318 -19.63 -34.90 -30.22
CA ALA A 318 -19.06 -33.58 -29.90
C ALA A 318 -17.72 -33.67 -29.14
N HIS A 319 -17.24 -34.88 -28.82
CA HIS A 319 -15.95 -35.06 -28.17
C HIS A 319 -14.81 -34.66 -29.13
N MET A 320 -13.72 -34.12 -28.58
CA MET A 320 -12.65 -33.50 -29.38
C MET A 320 -12.05 -34.43 -30.43
N PHE A 321 -11.94 -35.74 -30.14
CA PHE A 321 -11.43 -36.72 -31.09
C PHE A 321 -12.39 -36.99 -32.26
N HIS A 322 -13.70 -36.95 -32.03
CA HIS A 322 -14.70 -37.08 -33.09
C HIS A 322 -14.78 -35.81 -33.95
N LEU A 323 -14.61 -34.63 -33.35
CA LEU A 323 -14.47 -33.38 -34.11
C LEU A 323 -13.22 -33.38 -35.01
N HIS A 324 -12.08 -33.83 -34.49
CA HIS A 324 -10.87 -33.99 -35.31
C HIS A 324 -11.08 -35.00 -36.44
N ARG A 325 -11.70 -36.14 -36.15
CA ARG A 325 -12.07 -37.11 -37.18
C ARG A 325 -12.94 -36.48 -38.27
N ALA A 326 -13.99 -35.72 -37.91
CA ALA A 326 -14.87 -35.07 -38.88
C ALA A 326 -14.12 -34.09 -39.80
N VAL A 327 -13.15 -33.34 -39.24
CA VAL A 327 -12.27 -32.46 -40.04
C VAL A 327 -11.37 -33.26 -40.98
N LEU A 328 -10.81 -34.38 -40.51
CA LEU A 328 -9.95 -35.26 -41.29
C LEU A 328 -10.73 -36.00 -42.41
N GLU A 329 -11.95 -36.44 -42.15
CA GLU A 329 -12.86 -36.99 -43.16
C GLU A 329 -13.18 -35.94 -44.23
N GLY A 330 -13.36 -34.67 -43.85
CA GLY A 330 -13.49 -33.55 -44.79
C GLY A 330 -12.25 -33.34 -45.69
N ARG A 331 -11.08 -33.82 -45.25
CA ARG A 331 -9.84 -33.86 -46.03
C ARG A 331 -9.60 -35.21 -46.70
N SER A 332 -10.65 -36.02 -46.87
CA SER A 332 -10.60 -37.36 -47.48
C SER A 332 -9.70 -38.38 -46.75
N VAL A 333 -9.38 -38.14 -45.47
CA VAL A 333 -8.67 -39.10 -44.63
C VAL A 333 -9.69 -40.07 -44.02
N GLY A 334 -9.68 -41.30 -44.54
CA GLY A 334 -10.53 -42.42 -44.13
C GLY A 334 -10.15 -43.67 -44.93
N PRO A 335 -10.73 -44.85 -44.65
CA PRO A 335 -11.84 -45.13 -43.75
C PRO A 335 -11.43 -45.34 -42.27
N TRP A 336 -12.36 -45.09 -41.35
CA TRP A 336 -12.18 -45.25 -39.91
C TRP A 336 -12.96 -46.47 -39.38
N GLU A 337 -12.38 -47.23 -38.47
CA GLU A 337 -13.03 -48.37 -37.84
C GLU A 337 -13.97 -47.92 -36.69
N PRO A 338 -15.18 -48.49 -36.59
CA PRO A 338 -16.01 -48.33 -35.41
C PRO A 338 -15.38 -49.13 -34.26
N THR A 339 -14.85 -48.42 -33.26
CA THR A 339 -14.32 -49.03 -32.03
C THR A 339 -15.33 -48.81 -30.90
N GLU A 340 -15.46 -49.76 -29.97
CA GLU A 340 -16.35 -49.62 -28.79
C GLU A 340 -15.86 -48.57 -27.79
N ASP A 341 -14.56 -48.25 -27.83
CA ASP A 341 -13.97 -47.14 -27.10
C ASP A 341 -14.13 -45.86 -27.94
N ASP A 342 -14.57 -44.75 -27.32
CA ASP A 342 -14.86 -43.41 -27.90
C ASP A 342 -13.66 -42.72 -28.61
N ILE A 343 -12.65 -43.49 -29.02
CA ILE A 343 -11.44 -43.05 -29.72
C ILE A 343 -11.49 -43.61 -31.15
N PRO A 344 -11.72 -42.78 -32.18
CA PRO A 344 -11.74 -43.25 -33.57
C PRO A 344 -10.36 -43.68 -34.03
N VAL A 345 -10.25 -44.90 -34.56
CA VAL A 345 -9.00 -45.46 -35.11
C VAL A 345 -9.13 -45.61 -36.63
N LEU A 346 -8.07 -45.29 -37.38
CA LEU A 346 -8.06 -45.46 -38.84
C LEU A 346 -7.92 -46.94 -39.19
N HIS A 347 -8.70 -47.42 -40.17
CA HIS A 347 -8.70 -48.82 -40.60
C HIS A 347 -7.33 -49.22 -41.16
N ASP A 348 -6.74 -48.37 -41.99
CA ASP A 348 -5.42 -48.58 -42.59
C ASP A 348 -4.34 -47.79 -41.86
N ARG A 349 -3.80 -48.34 -40.77
CA ARG A 349 -2.72 -47.69 -40.00
C ARG A 349 -1.47 -47.32 -40.84
N CYS A 350 -1.30 -47.88 -42.04
CA CYS A 350 -0.12 -47.69 -42.88
C CYS A 350 -0.28 -46.67 -44.04
N ARG A 351 -1.46 -46.10 -44.31
CA ARG A 351 -1.65 -45.27 -45.53
C ARG A 351 -1.33 -43.77 -45.36
N LEU A 352 -1.38 -43.25 -44.14
CA LEU A 352 -1.15 -41.82 -43.86
C LEU A 352 0.32 -41.37 -43.96
N LEU A 353 1.29 -42.30 -43.89
CA LEU A 353 2.71 -41.96 -44.02
C LEU A 353 3.18 -41.82 -45.48
N GLY A 354 2.46 -42.40 -46.44
CA GLY A 354 2.85 -42.33 -47.86
C GLY A 354 2.39 -41.08 -48.61
N HIS A 355 1.33 -40.39 -48.14
CA HIS A 355 0.76 -39.24 -48.85
C HIS A 355 1.32 -37.88 -48.40
N VAL A 356 2.02 -37.83 -47.25
CA VAL A 356 2.67 -36.62 -46.73
C VAL A 356 4.00 -36.35 -47.46
N GLU A 357 4.60 -37.36 -48.09
CA GLU A 357 5.87 -37.21 -48.82
C GLU A 357 5.70 -36.47 -50.15
N GLU A 358 4.56 -36.62 -50.86
CA GLU A 358 4.34 -35.93 -52.16
C GLU A 358 3.77 -34.50 -52.05
N VAL A 359 3.16 -34.12 -50.92
CA VAL A 359 2.65 -32.75 -50.72
C VAL A 359 3.71 -31.82 -50.12
N GLY A 360 4.81 -32.38 -49.59
CA GLY A 360 5.91 -31.63 -48.99
C GLY A 360 6.75 -30.79 -49.96
N GLU A 361 6.77 -31.11 -51.26
CA GLU A 361 7.58 -30.37 -52.24
C GLU A 361 6.84 -29.20 -52.92
N ALA A 362 5.50 -29.15 -52.89
CA ALA A 362 4.73 -28.09 -53.55
C ALA A 362 4.39 -26.89 -52.65
N GLU A 363 4.41 -27.05 -51.32
CA GLU A 363 3.97 -26.00 -50.38
C GLU A 363 5.11 -25.16 -49.78
N GLN A 364 6.38 -25.59 -49.96
CA GLN A 364 7.54 -24.80 -49.50
C GLN A 364 7.81 -23.54 -50.35
N ASP A 365 7.33 -23.48 -51.58
CA ASP A 365 7.55 -22.32 -52.46
C ASP A 365 6.58 -21.15 -52.18
N TYR A 366 5.41 -21.42 -51.59
CA TYR A 366 4.40 -20.39 -51.31
C TYR A 366 4.56 -19.66 -49.96
N MET A 367 5.31 -20.24 -49.01
CA MET A 367 5.50 -19.63 -47.68
C MET A 367 6.74 -18.71 -47.58
N MET A 368 7.53 -18.57 -48.65
CA MET A 368 8.74 -17.72 -48.66
C MET A 368 8.58 -16.33 -49.31
N GLN A 369 7.40 -15.97 -49.86
CA GLN A 369 7.20 -14.68 -50.59
C GLN A 369 6.27 -13.64 -49.92
N GLY A 370 5.86 -13.83 -48.67
CA GLY A 370 4.79 -13.02 -48.06
C GLY A 370 5.15 -12.20 -46.81
N TYR A 371 6.20 -11.39 -46.81
CA TYR A 371 6.35 -10.31 -45.80
C TYR A 371 6.69 -8.98 -46.50
N GLY A 372 5.64 -8.23 -46.84
CA GLY A 372 5.72 -6.80 -47.20
C GLY A 372 5.28 -5.93 -46.02
N PRO A 373 5.84 -4.72 -45.85
CA PRO A 373 5.63 -3.89 -44.66
C PRO A 373 4.22 -3.26 -44.62
N ALA A 374 3.63 -3.27 -43.42
CA ALA A 374 2.34 -2.66 -43.14
C ALA A 374 2.39 -1.13 -43.26
N SER A 375 1.62 -0.57 -44.20
CA SER A 375 1.39 0.86 -44.39
C SER A 375 0.08 1.33 -43.72
N GLU A 376 0.18 2.50 -43.09
CA GLU A 376 -0.80 3.58 -42.93
C GLU A 376 -2.27 3.25 -42.59
N ALA A 377 -2.63 3.56 -41.34
CA ALA A 377 -4.01 3.77 -40.91
C ALA A 377 -4.50 5.16 -41.34
N ARG A 378 -5.54 5.20 -42.17
CA ARG A 378 -6.21 6.42 -42.64
C ARG A 378 -7.44 6.70 -41.76
N LEU A 379 -7.51 7.92 -41.24
CA LEU A 379 -8.62 8.53 -40.49
C LEU A 379 -9.94 8.48 -41.27
N ILE A 380 -11.04 8.17 -40.57
CA ILE A 380 -12.41 8.37 -41.04
C ILE A 380 -12.97 9.60 -40.32
N GLU A 381 -13.21 10.66 -41.09
CA GLU A 381 -14.12 11.74 -40.75
C GLU A 381 -15.56 11.25 -40.89
N THR A 382 -16.40 11.47 -39.88
CA THR A 382 -17.86 11.45 -40.03
C THR A 382 -18.42 12.80 -39.64
N GLY A 383 -18.89 13.54 -40.65
CA GLY A 383 -19.84 14.63 -40.49
C GLY A 383 -21.24 14.16 -40.83
N LYS A 384 -22.17 14.34 -39.89
CA LYS A 384 -23.57 14.75 -40.12
C LYS A 384 -24.14 15.32 -38.84
#